data_AF-A0A956RDP9-F1
#
_entry.id   AF-A0A956RDP9-F1
#
_cell.length_a   1.000
_cell.length_b   1.000
_cell.length_c   1.000
_cell.angle_alpha   90.00
_cell.angle_beta   90.00
_cell.angle_gamma   90.00
#
_symmetry.space_group_name_H-M   'P 1'
#
loop_
_entity.id
_entity.type
_entity.pdbx_description
1 polymer ?
#
loop_
_entity_poly.entity_id
_entity_poly.type
_entity_poly.pdbx_seq_one_letter_code
_entity_poly.pdbx_strand_id
1 'polypeptide(L)'
;MPTLADLDAPPRSRGRDLLLGVLIALPIVLLIAWLTVPMFIGTIRGEAREYDARLRQEDGYLQTVCSELMQLERDQALCECVLAVEYPSLDCRGPFLRWSLDRHAETCGDDVVRKQSLSFCSCVDAVAERVTEAEAAGDDELARKEEGRTARCVELEDAFPLPDFETLNASAPGSTPAG
;
A
#
# COMPACT_ATOMS: atom_id res chain seq x y z
N MET A 1 -10.57 6.48 -73.46
CA MET A 1 -11.61 7.52 -73.52
C MET A 1 -12.40 7.45 -72.23
N PRO A 2 -12.28 8.42 -71.33
CA PRO A 2 -13.18 8.53 -70.18
C PRO A 2 -14.59 8.85 -70.70
N THR A 3 -15.60 8.18 -70.17
CA THR A 3 -17.00 8.32 -70.60
C THR A 3 -17.60 9.55 -69.92
N LEU A 4 -18.48 10.26 -70.62
CA LEU A 4 -19.18 11.48 -70.15
C LEU A 4 -20.00 11.28 -68.85
N ALA A 5 -20.12 10.05 -68.36
CA ALA A 5 -20.79 9.72 -67.10
C ALA A 5 -19.93 10.00 -65.85
N ASP A 6 -18.61 10.18 -66.00
CA ASP A 6 -17.68 10.39 -64.87
C ASP A 6 -17.52 11.88 -64.50
N LEU A 7 -18.09 12.79 -65.29
CA LEU A 7 -18.02 14.25 -65.10
C LEU A 7 -19.22 14.84 -64.33
N ASP A 8 -20.26 14.04 -64.09
CA ASP A 8 -21.51 14.49 -63.45
C ASP A 8 -21.62 14.13 -61.95
N ALA A 9 -20.54 13.68 -61.32
CA ALA A 9 -20.50 13.52 -59.87
C ALA A 9 -20.16 14.87 -59.22
N PRO A 10 -21.13 15.63 -58.65
CA PRO A 10 -20.80 16.85 -57.93
C PRO A 10 -19.85 16.51 -56.77
N PRO A 11 -18.86 17.36 -56.46
CA PRO A 11 -17.93 17.09 -55.37
C PRO A 11 -18.73 16.88 -54.08
N ARG A 12 -18.72 15.65 -53.55
CA ARG A 12 -19.40 15.33 -52.30
C ARG A 12 -18.87 16.27 -51.22
N SER A 13 -19.76 17.06 -50.62
CA SER A 13 -19.40 18.06 -49.64
C SER A 13 -18.82 17.38 -48.40
N ARG A 14 -17.50 17.47 -48.21
CA ARG A 14 -16.78 16.90 -47.05
C ARG A 14 -17.38 17.31 -45.70
N GLY A 15 -17.94 18.52 -45.60
CA GLY A 15 -18.61 19.01 -44.39
C GLY A 15 -19.89 18.25 -44.03
N ARG A 16 -20.63 17.74 -45.03
CA ARG A 16 -21.86 16.96 -44.81
C ARG A 16 -21.55 15.58 -44.26
N ASP A 17 -20.51 14.93 -44.79
CA ASP A 17 -20.08 13.60 -44.32
C ASP A 17 -19.48 13.68 -42.90
N LEU A 18 -18.78 14.78 -42.58
CA LEU A 18 -18.27 15.01 -41.22
C LEU A 18 -19.40 15.29 -40.22
N LEU A 19 -20.39 16.11 -40.59
CA LEU A 19 -21.59 16.34 -39.76
C LEU A 19 -22.37 15.05 -39.50
N LEU A 20 -22.53 14.20 -40.53
CA LEU A 20 -23.18 12.90 -40.39
C LEU A 20 -22.37 11.97 -39.48
N GLY A 21 -21.04 11.97 -39.62
CA GLY A 21 -20.13 11.23 -38.77
C GLY A 21 -20.24 11.65 -37.29
N VAL A 22 -20.28 12.95 -37.02
CA VAL A 22 -20.45 13.48 -35.65
C VAL A 22 -21.82 13.13 -35.08
N LEU A 23 -22.89 13.28 -35.86
CA LEU A 23 -24.26 12.94 -35.43
C LEU A 23 -24.42 11.47 -35.04
N ILE A 24 -23.66 10.57 -35.66
CA ILE A 24 -23.69 9.13 -35.36
C ILE A 24 -22.69 8.77 -34.26
N ALA A 25 -21.47 9.29 -34.31
CA ALA A 25 -20.41 8.94 -33.35
C ALA A 25 -20.68 9.50 -31.96
N LEU A 26 -21.19 10.74 -31.86
CA LEU A 26 -21.41 11.42 -30.59
C LEU A 26 -22.41 10.69 -29.66
N PRO A 27 -23.59 10.20 -30.10
CA PRO A 27 -24.48 9.44 -29.23
C PRO A 27 -23.88 8.09 -28.81
N ILE A 28 -23.09 7.44 -29.67
CA ILE A 28 -22.40 6.19 -29.33
C ILE A 28 -21.35 6.44 -28.25
N VAL A 29 -20.52 7.48 -28.40
CA VAL A 29 -19.52 7.86 -27.40
C VAL A 29 -20.19 8.25 -26.09
N LEU A 30 -21.30 9.01 -26.12
CA LEU A 30 -22.07 9.34 -24.93
C LEU A 30 -22.62 8.10 -24.21
N LEU A 31 -23.14 7.13 -24.96
CA LEU A 31 -23.66 5.88 -24.39
C LEU A 31 -22.54 5.07 -23.72
N ILE A 32 -21.38 4.95 -24.38
CA ILE A 32 -20.22 4.26 -23.84
C ILE A 32 -19.70 4.99 -22.59
N ALA A 33 -19.58 6.31 -22.64
CA ALA A 33 -19.15 7.12 -21.50
C ALA A 33 -20.13 6.97 -20.32
N TRP A 34 -21.44 7.01 -20.59
CA TRP A 34 -22.47 6.82 -19.56
C TRP A 34 -22.37 5.47 -18.85
N LEU A 35 -21.95 4.41 -19.55
CA LEU A 35 -21.77 3.09 -18.97
C LEU A 35 -20.42 2.94 -18.24
N THR A 36 -19.34 3.50 -18.80
CA THR A 36 -17.97 3.27 -18.31
C THR A 36 -17.56 4.21 -17.18
N VAL A 37 -17.98 5.48 -17.21
CA VAL A 37 -17.67 6.47 -16.18
C VAL A 37 -18.14 6.06 -14.77
N PRO A 38 -19.40 5.61 -14.54
CA PRO A 38 -19.82 5.22 -13.19
C PRO A 38 -19.08 3.99 -12.67
N MET A 39 -18.74 3.03 -13.53
CA MET A 39 -17.95 1.86 -13.13
C MET A 39 -16.54 2.26 -12.69
N PHE A 40 -15.88 3.13 -13.45
CA PHE A 40 -14.55 3.64 -13.12
C PHE A 40 -14.53 4.48 -11.83
N ILE A 41 -15.56 5.29 -11.59
CA ILE A 41 -15.70 6.03 -10.32
C ILE A 41 -15.97 5.08 -9.15
N GLY A 42 -16.73 4.00 -9.39
CA GLY A 42 -17.01 2.96 -8.41
C GLY A 42 -15.75 2.22 -7.96
N THR A 43 -14.89 1.81 -8.90
CA THR A 43 -13.63 1.11 -8.60
C THR A 43 -12.67 2.02 -7.83
N ILE A 44 -12.50 3.28 -8.26
CA ILE A 44 -11.62 4.24 -7.55
C ILE A 44 -12.11 4.51 -6.13
N ARG A 45 -13.41 4.70 -5.93
CA ARG A 45 -13.97 4.94 -4.59
C ARG A 45 -13.95 3.69 -3.71
N GLY A 46 -14.05 2.51 -4.30
CA GLY A 46 -13.91 1.23 -3.61
C GLY A 46 -12.49 1.08 -3.05
N GLU A 47 -11.49 1.20 -3.91
CA GLU A 47 -10.07 1.14 -3.53
C GLU A 47 -9.71 2.23 -2.52
N ALA A 48 -10.21 3.47 -2.70
CA ALA A 48 -9.96 4.55 -1.76
C ALA A 48 -10.55 4.32 -0.36
N ARG A 49 -11.73 3.66 -0.27
CA ARG A 49 -12.33 3.30 1.02
C ARG A 49 -11.59 2.19 1.73
N GLU A 50 -11.14 1.18 0.98
CA GLU A 50 -10.34 0.08 1.52
C GLU A 50 -8.98 0.59 2.02
N TYR A 51 -8.36 1.51 1.28
CA TYR A 51 -7.11 2.16 1.69
C TYR A 51 -7.28 3.00 2.96
N ASP A 52 -8.34 3.80 3.04
CA ASP A 52 -8.67 4.64 4.20
C ASP A 52 -9.04 3.81 5.45
N ALA A 53 -9.70 2.66 5.27
CA ALA A 53 -9.97 1.73 6.37
C ALA A 53 -8.68 1.07 6.90
N ARG A 54 -7.78 0.68 6.00
CA ARG A 54 -6.47 0.12 6.36
C ARG A 54 -5.62 1.14 7.11
N LEU A 55 -5.53 2.38 6.63
CA LEU A 55 -4.78 3.44 7.31
C LEU A 55 -5.29 3.71 8.73
N ARG A 56 -6.62 3.71 8.94
CA ARG A 56 -7.17 3.85 10.30
C ARG A 56 -6.86 2.66 11.22
N GLN A 57 -6.79 1.45 10.68
CA GLN A 57 -6.35 0.29 11.46
C GLN A 57 -4.87 0.39 11.83
N GLU A 58 -4.02 0.84 10.89
CA GLU A 58 -2.61 1.12 11.14
C GLU A 58 -2.43 2.27 12.16
N ASP A 59 -3.22 3.35 12.08
CA ASP A 59 -3.24 4.43 13.06
C ASP A 59 -3.58 3.94 14.47
N GLY A 60 -4.64 3.13 14.58
CA GLY A 60 -5.06 2.53 15.86
C GLY A 60 -3.99 1.60 16.42
N TYR A 61 -3.31 0.84 15.56
CA TYR A 61 -2.19 -0.01 15.94
C TYR A 61 -1.02 0.81 16.50
N LEU A 62 -0.61 1.85 15.77
CA LEU A 62 0.47 2.76 16.16
C LEU A 62 0.22 3.45 17.50
N GLN A 63 -0.98 4.00 17.69
CA GLN A 63 -1.37 4.63 18.96
C GLN A 63 -1.38 3.63 20.11
N THR A 64 -1.79 2.39 19.86
CA THR A 64 -1.84 1.33 20.88
C THR A 64 -0.43 0.88 21.28
N VAL A 65 0.49 0.71 20.32
CA VAL A 65 1.92 0.41 20.58
C VAL A 65 2.57 1.47 21.48
N CYS A 66 2.15 2.73 21.33
CA CYS A 66 2.70 3.86 22.08
C CYS A 66 1.93 4.24 23.36
N SER A 67 0.78 3.61 23.60
CA SER A 67 0.02 3.75 24.85
C SER A 67 0.57 2.83 25.95
N GLU A 68 0.23 3.06 27.22
CA GLU A 68 0.69 2.22 28.35
C GLU A 68 0.07 0.80 28.38
N LEU A 69 -0.80 0.48 27.42
CA LEU A 69 -1.53 -0.79 27.34
C LEU A 69 -0.70 -1.97 26.81
N MET A 70 0.48 -1.72 26.21
CA MET A 70 1.39 -2.77 25.74
C MET A 70 2.72 -2.75 26.50
N GLN A 71 3.14 -3.90 27.04
CA GLN A 71 4.45 -4.10 27.69
C GLN A 71 5.57 -4.38 26.66
N LEU A 72 5.59 -3.64 25.55
CA LEU A 72 6.70 -3.68 24.61
C LEU A 72 7.75 -2.66 25.04
N GLU A 73 9.03 -2.93 24.77
CA GLU A 73 10.08 -1.92 24.94
C GLU A 73 9.75 -0.74 24.01
N ARG A 74 9.28 0.34 24.61
CA ARG A 74 8.70 1.48 23.89
C ARG A 74 9.83 2.15 23.12
N ASP A 75 9.81 2.02 21.80
CA ASP A 75 10.70 2.79 20.94
C ASP A 75 10.33 4.27 21.09
N GLN A 76 11.17 5.02 21.80
CA GLN A 76 10.92 6.42 22.12
C GLN A 76 10.85 7.27 20.85
N ALA A 77 11.60 6.93 19.80
CA ALA A 77 11.59 7.67 18.54
C ALA A 77 10.28 7.46 17.77
N LEU A 78 9.74 6.23 17.78
CA LEU A 78 8.42 5.94 17.21
C LEU A 78 7.32 6.68 17.98
N CYS A 79 7.34 6.58 19.31
CA CYS A 79 6.25 7.09 20.14
C CYS A 79 6.25 8.60 20.34
N GLU A 80 7.41 9.25 20.24
CA GLU A 80 7.48 10.71 20.16
C GLU A 80 6.78 11.21 18.89
N CYS A 81 6.98 10.57 17.74
CA CYS A 81 6.30 10.93 16.51
C CYS A 81 4.78 10.64 16.62
N VAL A 82 4.41 9.43 16.99
CA VAL A 82 3.00 8.97 16.99
C VAL A 82 2.11 9.78 17.92
N LEU A 83 2.61 10.19 19.08
CA LEU A 83 1.85 10.99 20.06
C LEU A 83 1.78 12.48 19.71
N ALA A 84 2.63 12.96 18.79
CA ALA A 84 2.70 14.36 18.40
C ALA A 84 1.83 14.73 17.19
N VAL A 85 1.28 13.74 16.47
CA VAL A 85 0.57 13.92 15.20
C VAL A 85 -0.85 13.37 15.22
N GLU A 86 -1.72 13.93 14.38
CA GLU A 86 -3.14 13.53 14.28
C GLU A 86 -3.35 12.27 13.41
N TYR A 87 -2.45 12.03 12.43
CA TYR A 87 -2.51 10.89 11.50
C TYR A 87 -1.17 10.12 11.43
N PRO A 88 -0.86 9.29 12.43
CA PRO A 88 0.46 8.66 12.58
C PRO A 88 0.86 7.70 11.44
N SER A 89 -0.09 7.06 10.76
CA SER A 89 0.15 6.17 9.60
C SER A 89 0.78 6.89 8.40
N LEU A 90 0.57 8.20 8.29
CA LEU A 90 1.12 9.02 7.22
C LEU A 90 2.45 9.68 7.62
N ASP A 91 2.47 10.28 8.81
CA ASP A 91 3.59 11.13 9.25
C ASP A 91 4.72 10.35 9.94
N CYS A 92 4.40 9.21 10.57
CA CYS A 92 5.34 8.39 11.34
C CYS A 92 5.68 7.07 10.67
N ARG A 93 5.44 6.96 9.36
CA ARG A 93 5.64 5.73 8.59
C ARG A 93 7.10 5.24 8.58
N GLY A 94 8.07 6.15 8.53
CA GLY A 94 9.50 5.79 8.58
C GLY A 94 9.87 5.06 9.88
N PRO A 95 9.70 5.71 11.04
CA PRO A 95 9.91 5.08 12.35
C PRO A 95 9.12 3.77 12.52
N PHE A 96 7.89 3.72 12.01
CA PHE A 96 7.08 2.50 12.06
C PHE A 96 7.68 1.35 11.26
N LEU A 97 8.16 1.63 10.03
CA LEU A 97 8.78 0.61 9.20
C LEU A 97 10.06 0.06 9.84
N ARG A 98 10.89 0.93 10.44
CA ARG A 98 12.08 0.52 11.21
C ARG A 98 11.73 -0.39 12.38
N TRP A 99 10.75 0.01 13.19
CA TRP A 99 10.27 -0.78 14.32
C TRP A 99 9.65 -2.12 13.87
N SER A 100 8.87 -2.10 12.79
CA SER A 100 8.24 -3.32 12.25
C SER A 100 9.27 -4.30 11.71
N LEU A 101 10.35 -3.79 11.09
CA LEU A 101 11.45 -4.58 10.58
C LEU A 101 12.14 -5.36 11.72
N ASP A 102 12.40 -4.70 12.86
CA ASP A 102 12.99 -5.37 14.04
C ASP A 102 12.11 -6.49 14.56
N ARG A 103 10.80 -6.24 14.68
CA ARG A 103 9.85 -7.24 15.17
C ARG A 103 9.74 -8.42 14.23
N HIS A 104 9.73 -8.18 12.92
CA HIS A 104 9.73 -9.25 11.93
C HIS A 104 11.04 -10.03 11.93
N ALA A 105 12.19 -9.36 12.06
CA ALA A 105 13.49 -10.02 12.15
C ALA A 105 13.59 -10.90 13.40
N GLU A 106 13.11 -10.42 14.54
CA GLU A 106 13.02 -11.17 15.80
C GLU A 106 12.14 -12.43 15.64
N THR A 107 10.95 -12.27 15.07
CA THR A 107 10.00 -13.38 14.86
C THR A 107 10.54 -14.41 13.85
N CYS A 108 11.21 -13.94 12.81
CA CYS A 108 11.90 -14.78 11.83
C CYS A 108 13.12 -15.51 12.40
N GLY A 109 13.56 -15.19 13.62
CA GLY A 109 14.54 -15.96 14.37
C GLY A 109 14.02 -17.32 14.85
N ASP A 110 12.70 -17.53 14.88
CA ASP A 110 12.09 -18.82 15.21
C ASP A 110 12.14 -19.78 14.00
N ASP A 111 12.77 -20.94 14.17
CA ASP A 111 12.93 -21.98 13.14
C ASP A 111 11.60 -22.51 12.58
N VAL A 112 10.52 -22.50 13.37
CA VAL A 112 9.19 -22.93 12.95
C VAL A 112 8.57 -21.89 12.02
N VAL A 113 8.62 -20.61 12.43
CA VAL A 113 8.11 -19.49 11.62
C VAL A 113 8.90 -19.37 10.32
N ARG A 114 10.23 -19.42 10.41
CA ARG A 114 11.12 -19.33 9.25
C ARG A 114 10.82 -20.38 8.18
N LYS A 115 10.46 -21.61 8.58
CA LYS A 115 10.08 -22.68 7.63
C LYS A 115 8.73 -22.45 6.96
N GLN A 116 7.81 -21.77 7.63
CA GLN A 116 6.48 -21.47 7.10
C GLN A 116 6.50 -20.24 6.17
N SER A 117 7.40 -19.29 6.44
CA SER A 117 7.49 -17.99 5.78
C SER A 117 8.90 -17.72 5.25
N LEU A 118 9.43 -18.62 4.41
CA LEU A 118 10.82 -18.57 3.92
C LEU A 118 11.12 -17.34 3.05
N SER A 119 10.24 -16.98 2.11
CA SER A 119 10.47 -15.82 1.23
C SER A 119 10.33 -14.52 2.01
N PHE A 120 9.37 -14.45 2.93
CA PHE A 120 9.21 -13.31 3.81
C PHE A 120 10.42 -13.14 4.73
N CYS A 121 10.82 -14.17 5.47
CA CYS A 121 11.93 -14.07 6.42
C CYS A 121 13.27 -13.82 5.72
N SER A 122 13.49 -14.37 4.52
CA SER A 122 14.69 -14.03 3.74
C SER A 122 14.68 -12.58 3.23
N CYS A 123 13.51 -12.03 2.88
CA CYS A 123 13.38 -10.61 2.54
C CYS A 123 13.70 -9.72 3.74
N VAL A 124 13.12 -10.03 4.90
CA VAL A 124 13.33 -9.29 6.15
C VAL A 124 14.80 -9.34 6.58
N ASP A 125 15.42 -10.52 6.59
CA ASP A 125 16.84 -10.69 6.94
C ASP A 125 17.73 -9.83 6.03
N ALA A 126 17.47 -9.84 4.71
CA ALA A 126 18.24 -9.07 3.74
C ALA A 126 18.04 -7.55 3.88
N VAL A 127 16.86 -7.10 4.25
CA VAL A 127 16.58 -5.68 4.52
C VAL A 127 17.23 -5.25 5.83
N ALA A 128 17.09 -6.04 6.90
CA ALA A 128 17.69 -5.78 8.20
C ALA A 128 19.22 -5.67 8.10
N GLU A 129 19.88 -6.60 7.39
CA GLU A 129 21.33 -6.55 7.14
C GLU A 129 21.73 -5.22 6.48
N ARG A 130 21.04 -4.81 5.39
CA ARG A 130 21.34 -3.57 4.68
C ARG A 130 21.11 -2.30 5.50
N VAL A 131 20.08 -2.29 6.33
CA VAL A 131 19.81 -1.18 7.26
C VAL A 131 20.95 -1.08 8.27
N THR A 132 21.36 -2.20 8.89
CA THR A 132 22.46 -2.21 9.84
C THR A 132 23.81 -1.82 9.21
N GLU A 133 24.07 -2.22 7.97
CA GLU A 133 25.26 -1.80 7.22
C GLU A 133 25.26 -0.30 6.95
N ALA A 134 24.12 0.28 6.58
CA ALA A 134 23.96 1.72 6.34
C ALA A 134 24.10 2.53 7.63
N GLU A 135 23.48 2.08 8.73
CA GLU A 135 23.62 2.68 10.06
C GLU A 135 25.07 2.65 10.54
N ALA A 136 25.76 1.52 10.36
CA ALA A 136 27.18 1.37 10.72
C ALA A 136 28.11 2.27 9.87
N ALA A 137 27.72 2.56 8.62
CA ALA A 137 28.41 3.50 7.74
C ALA A 137 28.08 4.98 8.03
N GLY A 138 27.09 5.26 8.90
CA GLY A 138 26.59 6.61 9.16
C GLY A 138 25.82 7.22 7.99
N ASP A 139 25.24 6.39 7.11
CA ASP A 139 24.44 6.83 5.97
C ASP A 139 22.93 6.73 6.29
N ASP A 140 22.44 7.74 7.02
CA ASP A 140 21.04 7.82 7.46
C ASP A 140 20.04 7.94 6.29
N GLU A 141 20.48 8.40 5.11
CA GLU A 141 19.63 8.45 3.93
C GLU A 141 19.45 7.05 3.34
N LEU A 142 20.54 6.30 3.24
CA LEU A 142 20.50 4.92 2.78
C LEU A 142 19.73 4.02 3.75
N ALA A 143 19.92 4.17 5.07
CA ALA A 143 19.19 3.41 6.08
C ALA A 143 17.68 3.58 5.92
N ARG A 144 17.18 4.82 5.87
CA ARG A 144 15.75 5.12 5.66
C ARG A 144 15.20 4.58 4.35
N LYS A 145 16.01 4.61 3.29
CA LYS A 145 15.62 4.07 1.98
C LYS A 145 15.47 2.54 2.03
N GLU A 146 16.39 1.85 2.71
CA GLU A 146 16.35 0.40 2.87
C GLU A 146 15.22 -0.01 3.84
N GLU A 147 14.98 0.72 4.93
CA GLU A 147 13.79 0.55 5.81
C GLU A 147 12.48 0.60 5.01
N GLY A 148 12.39 1.52 4.04
CA GLY A 148 11.25 1.64 3.13
C GLY A 148 10.96 0.38 2.31
N ARG A 149 11.95 -0.52 2.14
CA ARG A 149 11.77 -1.80 1.44
C ARG A 149 11.02 -2.83 2.26
N THR A 150 10.92 -2.66 3.58
CA THR A 150 10.11 -3.50 4.47
C THR A 150 8.65 -3.55 3.99
N ALA A 151 8.13 -2.43 3.46
CA ALA A 151 6.81 -2.36 2.86
C ALA A 151 6.59 -3.32 1.68
N ARG A 152 7.66 -3.73 0.98
CA ARG A 152 7.58 -4.73 -0.10
C ARG A 152 7.67 -6.16 0.43
N CYS A 153 8.36 -6.38 1.54
CA CYS A 153 8.41 -7.71 2.15
C CYS A 153 7.03 -8.12 2.66
N VAL A 154 6.25 -7.19 3.24
CA VAL A 154 4.89 -7.47 3.72
C VAL A 154 3.85 -7.70 2.62
N GLU A 155 4.21 -7.47 1.34
CA GLU A 155 3.36 -7.79 0.18
C GLU A 155 3.56 -9.24 -0.33
N LEU A 156 4.52 -9.98 0.24
CA LEU A 156 4.77 -11.38 -0.13
C LEU A 156 3.62 -12.30 0.31
N GLU A 157 3.37 -13.36 -0.46
CA GLU A 157 2.25 -14.28 -0.21
C GLU A 157 2.39 -15.06 1.11
N ASP A 158 3.62 -15.29 1.56
CA ASP A 158 3.94 -15.96 2.81
C ASP A 158 4.23 -14.99 3.97
N ALA A 159 4.00 -13.69 3.76
CA ALA A 159 4.11 -12.70 4.81
C ALA A 159 3.08 -12.96 5.90
N PHE A 160 3.52 -12.91 7.15
CA PHE A 160 2.62 -12.96 8.29
C PHE A 160 2.33 -11.53 8.78
N PRO A 161 1.09 -11.27 9.23
CA PRO A 161 0.77 -9.99 9.82
C PRO A 161 1.58 -9.76 11.10
N LEU A 162 1.81 -8.50 11.45
CA LEU A 162 2.25 -8.16 12.80
C LEU A 162 1.28 -8.79 13.81
N PRO A 163 1.76 -9.36 14.92
CA PRO A 163 0.93 -10.09 15.86
C PRO A 163 -0.24 -9.24 16.34
N ASP A 164 -1.43 -9.84 16.33
CA ASP A 164 -2.66 -9.21 16.78
C ASP A 164 -2.58 -8.89 18.27
N PHE A 165 -3.25 -7.82 18.70
CA PHE A 165 -3.16 -7.28 20.06
C PHE A 165 -3.39 -8.32 21.18
N GLU A 166 -4.22 -9.34 20.93
CA GLU A 166 -4.51 -10.43 21.86
C GLU A 166 -3.27 -11.32 22.09
N THR A 167 -2.46 -11.55 21.05
CA THR A 167 -1.24 -12.36 21.11
C THR A 167 -0.05 -11.61 21.71
N LEU A 168 0.02 -10.28 21.51
CA LEU A 168 1.02 -9.44 22.15
C LEU A 168 0.80 -9.30 23.67
N ASN A 169 -0.46 -9.21 24.11
CA ASN A 169 -0.79 -9.17 25.55
C ASN A 169 -0.52 -10.51 26.26
N ALA A 170 -0.73 -11.64 25.57
CA ALA A 170 -0.52 -12.98 26.13
C ALA A 170 0.97 -13.35 26.29
N SER A 171 1.87 -12.66 25.58
CA SER A 171 3.31 -12.89 25.63
C SER A 171 4.01 -12.13 26.76
N ALA A 172 3.27 -11.29 27.51
CA ALA A 172 3.78 -10.60 28.67
C ALA A 172 4.04 -11.59 29.83
N PRO A 173 5.23 -11.60 30.46
CA PRO A 173 5.48 -12.42 31.63
C PRO A 173 4.67 -11.89 32.81
N GLY A 174 3.43 -12.37 32.96
CA GLY A 174 2.55 -12.01 34.07
C GLY A 174 1.04 -12.20 33.87
N SER A 175 0.54 -12.40 32.65
CA SER A 175 -0.90 -12.61 32.46
C SER A 175 -1.28 -14.06 32.75
N THR A 176 -1.65 -14.32 34.00
CA THR A 176 -2.39 -15.53 34.38
C THR A 176 -3.74 -15.50 33.66
N PRO A 177 -4.14 -16.55 32.92
CA PRO A 177 -5.47 -16.59 32.31
C PRO A 177 -6.52 -16.68 33.42
N ALA A 178 -7.40 -15.68 33.50
CA ALA A 178 -8.64 -15.81 34.25
C ALA A 178 -9.57 -16.74 33.45
N GLY A 179 -9.98 -17.84 34.10
CA GLY A 179 -10.72 -18.93 33.48
C GLY A 179 -12.19 -18.66 33.17
#